data_AF-A0A2D5UZY7-F1
#
_entry.id   AF-A0A2D5UZY7-F1
#
_cell.length_a   1.000
_cell.length_b   1.000
_cell.length_c   1.000
_cell.angle_alpha   90.00
_cell.angle_beta   90.00
_cell.angle_gamma   90.00
#
_symmetry.space_group_name_H-M   'P 1'
#
loop_
_entity.id
_entity.type
_entity.pdbx_description
1 polymer ?
#
loop_
_entity_poly.entity_id
_entity_poly.type
_entity_poly.pdbx_seq_one_letter_code
_entity_poly.pdbx_strand_id
1 'polypeptide(L)'
;AEHKADLNHPIVSAASIIAKVTRDREIEKIKQKIKIDFGSGYPADPKTQAFIKNNHDKYDIFRTTWKTYKNIAQTKQQTSLNTFNQ
;
A
#
# COMPACT_ATOMS: atom_id res chain seq x y z
N ALA A 1 -2.72 -19.92 18.80
CA ALA A 1 -2.90 -18.61 18.17
C ALA A 1 -4.38 -18.27 18.25
N GLU A 2 -4.74 -17.27 19.06
CA GLU A 2 -6.15 -16.90 19.26
C GLU A 2 -6.51 -15.77 18.29
N HIS A 3 -7.56 -15.96 17.50
CA HIS A 3 -8.10 -14.91 16.64
C HIS A 3 -8.92 -13.92 17.49
N LYS A 4 -8.74 -12.61 17.30
CA LYS A 4 -9.48 -11.49 17.96
C LYS A 4 -9.06 -11.14 19.40
N ALA A 5 -7.77 -11.18 19.73
CA ALA A 5 -7.25 -10.79 21.06
C ALA A 5 -7.51 -9.30 21.42
N ASP A 6 -7.72 -8.46 20.41
CA ASP A 6 -8.06 -7.04 20.49
C ASP A 6 -9.44 -6.74 21.11
N LEU A 7 -10.31 -7.75 21.24
CA LEU A 7 -11.63 -7.65 21.90
C LEU A 7 -11.59 -7.94 23.41
N ASN A 8 -10.66 -8.79 23.85
CA ASN A 8 -10.62 -9.30 25.23
C ASN A 8 -9.54 -8.64 26.10
N HIS A 9 -8.60 -7.90 25.49
CA HIS A 9 -7.47 -7.29 26.20
C HIS A 9 -7.34 -5.80 25.87
N PRO A 10 -7.76 -4.89 26.79
CA PRO A 10 -7.66 -3.44 26.61
C PRO A 10 -6.25 -2.96 26.23
N ILE A 11 -5.23 -3.68 26.70
CA ILE A 11 -3.81 -3.42 26.39
C ILE A 11 -3.51 -3.63 24.89
N VAL A 12 -4.10 -4.67 24.28
CA VAL A 12 -3.93 -4.97 22.84
C VAL A 12 -4.72 -3.98 21.99
N SER A 13 -5.90 -3.53 22.47
CA SER A 13 -6.69 -2.48 21.83
C SER A 13 -5.92 -1.15 21.83
N ALA A 14 -5.32 -0.76 22.96
CA ALA A 14 -4.49 0.44 23.06
C ALA A 14 -3.26 0.38 22.13
N ALA A 15 -2.56 -0.76 22.09
CA ALA A 15 -1.45 -0.98 21.16
C ALA A 15 -1.89 -0.84 19.69
N SER A 16 -3.06 -1.37 19.34
CA SER A 16 -3.62 -1.25 17.99
C SER A 16 -3.96 0.19 17.62
N ILE A 17 -4.45 1.00 18.56
CA ILE A 17 -4.72 2.43 18.34
C ILE A 17 -3.41 3.18 18.10
N ILE A 18 -2.40 2.98 18.96
CA ILE A 18 -1.09 3.63 18.81
C ILE A 18 -0.46 3.26 17.47
N ALA A 19 -0.50 1.99 17.08
CA ALA A 19 0.02 1.51 15.81
C ALA A 19 -0.69 2.16 14.61
N LYS A 20 -2.03 2.25 14.63
CA LYS A 20 -2.81 2.89 13.56
C LYS A 20 -2.49 4.38 13.43
N VAL A 21 -2.51 5.12 14.55
CA VAL A 21 -2.22 6.57 14.56
C VAL A 21 -0.79 6.85 14.10
N THR A 22 0.18 6.06 14.54
CA THR A 22 1.58 6.21 14.12
C THR A 22 1.72 5.96 12.62
N ARG A 23 1.10 4.89 12.11
CA ARG A 23 1.08 4.59 10.67
C ARG A 23 0.46 5.72 9.85
N ASP A 24 -0.67 6.27 10.28
CA ASP A 24 -1.32 7.36 9.55
C ASP A 24 -0.44 8.62 9.50
N ARG A 25 0.28 8.94 10.58
CA ARG A 25 1.27 10.04 10.57
C ARG A 25 2.42 9.78 9.60
N GLU A 26 2.95 8.56 9.55
CA GLU A 26 4.03 8.23 8.61
C GLU A 26 3.56 8.33 7.15
N ILE A 27 2.32 7.93 6.86
CA ILE A 27 1.73 8.11 5.52
C ILE A 27 1.67 9.59 5.15
N GLU A 28 1.21 10.45 6.05
CA GLU A 28 1.16 11.89 5.79
C GLU A 28 2.57 12.49 5.58
N LYS A 29 3.58 12.04 6.33
CA LYS A 29 4.98 12.45 6.08
C LYS A 29 5.46 12.04 4.69
N ILE A 30 5.14 10.82 4.25
CA ILE A 30 5.50 10.36 2.90
C ILE A 30 4.79 11.20 1.84
N LYS A 31 3.48 11.47 2.00
CA LYS A 31 2.72 12.35 1.10
C LYS A 31 3.36 13.73 0.99
N GLN A 32 3.78 14.32 2.10
CA GLN A 32 4.47 15.62 2.12
C GLN A 32 5.83 15.55 1.42
N LYS A 33 6.60 14.47 1.63
CA LYS A 33 7.91 14.27 1.01
C LYS A 33 7.82 14.14 -0.51
N ILE A 34 6.88 13.35 -1.00
CA ILE A 34 6.70 13.11 -2.44
C ILE A 34 5.78 14.14 -3.11
N LYS A 35 5.09 14.97 -2.31
CA LYS A 35 4.11 15.98 -2.73
C LYS A 35 2.97 15.43 -3.60
N ILE A 36 2.55 14.19 -3.34
CA ILE A 36 1.47 13.52 -4.08
C ILE A 36 0.54 12.85 -3.07
N ASP A 37 -0.77 13.05 -3.21
CA ASP A 37 -1.78 12.27 -2.49
C ASP A 37 -1.98 10.91 -3.17
N PHE A 38 -1.37 9.88 -2.62
CA PHE A 38 -1.54 8.49 -3.05
C PHE A 38 -2.66 7.74 -2.30
N GLY A 39 -3.49 8.46 -1.54
CA GLY A 39 -4.55 7.86 -0.72
C GLY A 39 -4.02 7.25 0.58
N SER A 40 -4.64 6.18 1.02
CA SER A 40 -4.43 5.55 2.33
C SER A 40 -3.24 4.59 2.40
N GLY A 41 -2.61 4.26 1.26
CA GLY A 41 -1.55 3.26 1.19
C GLY A 41 -2.07 1.81 1.29
N TYR A 42 -3.38 1.60 1.39
CA TYR A 42 -3.98 0.27 1.40
C TYR A 42 -4.29 -0.24 -0.01
N PRO A 43 -4.16 -1.55 -0.26
CA PRO A 43 -4.56 -2.17 -1.52
C PRO A 43 -6.03 -1.94 -1.89
N ALA A 44 -6.91 -1.76 -0.91
CA ALA A 44 -8.33 -1.55 -1.16
C ALA A 44 -8.65 -0.14 -1.68
N ASP A 45 -7.72 0.80 -1.55
CA ASP A 45 -7.92 2.19 -1.97
C ASP A 45 -7.62 2.35 -3.46
N PRO A 46 -8.60 2.77 -4.28
CA PRO A 46 -8.39 3.00 -5.71
C PRO A 46 -7.28 4.01 -6.01
N LYS A 47 -7.11 5.06 -5.17
CA LYS A 47 -6.03 6.05 -5.35
C LYS A 47 -4.67 5.42 -5.17
N THR A 48 -4.53 4.55 -4.16
CA THR A 48 -3.27 3.84 -3.91
C THR A 48 -2.94 2.87 -5.04
N GLN A 49 -3.92 2.11 -5.54
CA GLN A 49 -3.70 1.23 -6.70
C GLN A 49 -3.25 2.01 -7.94
N ALA A 50 -3.91 3.13 -8.24
CA ALA A 50 -3.55 3.99 -9.37
C ALA A 50 -2.15 4.60 -9.20
N PHE A 51 -1.82 5.03 -7.98
CA PHE A 51 -0.51 5.58 -7.68
C PHE A 51 0.61 4.54 -7.85
N ILE A 52 0.42 3.30 -7.35
CA ILE A 52 1.34 2.19 -7.56
C ILE A 52 1.52 1.94 -9.07
N LYS A 53 0.43 1.81 -9.83
CA LYS A 53 0.49 1.55 -11.28
C LYS A 53 1.35 2.56 -12.04
N ASN A 54 1.27 3.82 -11.65
CA ASN A 54 1.95 4.92 -12.34
C ASN A 54 3.38 5.19 -11.81
N ASN A 55 3.70 4.80 -10.58
CA ASN A 55 4.94 5.21 -9.91
C ASN A 55 5.74 4.07 -9.27
N HIS A 56 5.37 2.80 -9.47
CA HIS A 56 5.99 1.63 -8.82
C HIS A 56 7.53 1.57 -8.93
N ASP A 57 8.09 2.14 -9.98
CA ASP A 57 9.50 2.18 -10.37
C ASP A 57 10.20 3.50 -9.99
N LYS A 58 9.42 4.50 -9.54
CA LYS A 58 9.89 5.87 -9.31
C LYS A 58 10.26 6.16 -7.85
N TYR A 59 9.68 5.43 -6.90
CA TYR A 59 9.87 5.68 -5.47
C TYR A 59 10.13 4.38 -4.70
N ASP A 60 11.09 4.39 -3.79
CA ASP A 60 11.38 3.27 -2.88
C ASP A 60 10.50 3.30 -1.62
N ILE A 61 9.19 3.46 -1.82
CA ILE A 61 8.18 3.48 -0.74
C ILE A 61 7.24 2.27 -0.81
N PHE A 62 7.39 1.44 -1.83
CA PHE A 62 6.51 0.30 -2.08
C PHE A 62 7.09 -0.99 -1.50
N ARG A 63 6.20 -1.82 -0.95
CA ARG A 63 6.55 -3.16 -0.49
C ARG A 63 6.56 -4.12 -1.67
N THR A 64 7.74 -4.38 -2.23
CA THR A 64 7.93 -5.23 -3.41
C THR A 64 7.49 -6.69 -3.21
N THR A 65 7.43 -7.15 -1.96
CA THR A 65 6.98 -8.50 -1.61
C THR A 65 5.45 -8.66 -1.64
N TRP A 66 4.68 -7.57 -1.60
CA TRP A 66 3.23 -7.63 -1.52
C TRP A 66 2.59 -8.08 -2.83
N LYS A 67 1.58 -8.95 -2.72
CA LYS A 67 0.84 -9.47 -3.88
C LYS A 67 0.24 -8.36 -4.73
N THR A 68 -0.32 -7.31 -4.11
CA THR A 68 -0.86 -6.14 -4.81
C THR A 68 0.20 -5.44 -5.67
N TYR A 69 1.40 -5.23 -5.12
CA TYR A 69 2.50 -4.63 -5.85
C TYR A 69 2.91 -5.50 -7.04
N LYS A 70 3.13 -6.80 -6.79
CA LYS A 70 3.52 -7.77 -7.83
C LYS A 70 2.49 -7.83 -8.96
N ASN A 71 1.20 -7.93 -8.63
CA ASN A 71 0.12 -8.01 -9.62
C ASN A 71 0.07 -6.74 -10.50
N ILE A 72 0.14 -5.56 -9.88
CA ILE A 72 0.07 -4.28 -10.61
C ILE A 72 1.33 -4.07 -11.47
N ALA A 73 2.51 -4.35 -10.93
CA ALA A 73 3.78 -4.26 -11.64
C ALA A 73 3.85 -5.24 -12.83
N GLN A 74 3.44 -6.49 -12.63
CA GLN A 74 3.39 -7.52 -13.67
C GLN A 74 2.36 -7.19 -14.76
N THR A 75 1.21 -6.61 -14.40
CA THR A 75 0.20 -6.21 -15.39
C THR A 75 0.79 -5.18 -16.37
N LYS A 76 1.58 -4.22 -15.90
CA LYS A 76 2.26 -3.23 -16.78
C LYS A 76 3.26 -3.89 -17.74
N GLN A 77 3.98 -4.93 -17.28
CA GLN A 77 4.89 -5.72 -18.11
C GLN A 77 4.16 -6.62 -19.12
N GLN A 78 2.96 -7.11 -18.76
CA GLN A 78 2.17 -7.98 -19.64
C GLN A 78 1.46 -7.20 -20.76
N THR A 79 1.06 -5.95 -20.53
CA THR A 79 0.43 -5.14 -21.60
C THR A 79 1.38 -4.86 -22.76
N SER A 80 2.70 -4.77 -22.53
CA SER A 80 3.69 -4.58 -23.60
C SER A 80 3.91 -5.83 -24.48
N LEU A 81 3.43 -7.01 -24.07
CA LEU A 81 3.56 -8.25 -24.84
C LEU A 81 2.43 -8.46 -25.86
N ASN A 82 1.31 -7.75 -25.73
CA ASN A 82 0.18 -7.88 -26.67
C ASN A 82 0.36 -7.09 -27.98
N THR A 83 1.51 -6.44 -28.19
CA THR A 83 1.83 -5.67 -29.41
C THR A 83 2.67 -6.46 -30.43
N PHE A 84 2.74 -7.79 -30.30
CA PHE A 84 3.54 -8.66 -31.18
C PHE A 84 2.73 -9.50 -32.18
N ASN A 85 1.44 -9.20 -32.39
CA ASN A 85 0.57 -9.98 -33.28
C ASN A 85 -0.40 -9.12 -34.13
N GLN A 86 0.05 -7.97 -34.62
CA GLN A 86 -0.60 -7.27 -35.74
C GLN A 86 0.41 -6.50 -36.59
#